data_AF-A0ABD3EN78-F1
#
_entry.id   AF-A0ABD3EN78-F1
#
_cell.length_a   1.000
_cell.length_b   1.000
_cell.length_c   1.000
_cell.angle_alpha   90.00
_cell.angle_beta   90.00
_cell.angle_gamma   90.00
#
_symmetry.space_group_name_H-M   'P 1'
#
loop_
_entity.id
_entity.type
_entity.pdbx_description
1 polymer ?
#
loop_
_entity_poly.entity_id
_entity_poly.type
_entity_poly.pdbx_seq_one_letter_code
_entity_poly.pdbx_strand_id
1 'polypeptide(L)'
;MLHEKRCCLCKPVSTSAITTRIFCGPRTGTTGATYIRRIASIEVLSTHRIQTTFAASRRNEVHLLVKRLLREGTSEDEYRVNEMKTIFFEMMLNIMMRMIAGKRYYDDADDDDGSAGEFKEIVDETFRVSGATNIGDFLPMLR
;
A
#
# COMPACT_ATOMS: atom_id res chain seq x y z
N MET A 1 13.34 -12.84 -49.98
CA MET A 1 13.02 -13.92 -49.02
C MET A 1 12.80 -13.30 -47.64
N LEU A 2 11.53 -13.12 -47.29
CA LEU A 2 11.09 -12.69 -45.95
C LEU A 2 11.27 -13.86 -44.97
N HIS A 3 11.90 -13.64 -43.83
CA HIS A 3 11.85 -14.60 -42.73
C HIS A 3 11.53 -13.89 -41.41
N GLU A 4 10.23 -13.65 -41.26
CA GLU A 4 9.60 -13.16 -40.04
C GLU A 4 9.66 -14.26 -38.96
N LYS A 5 10.53 -14.07 -37.97
CA LYS A 5 10.61 -14.96 -36.81
C LYS A 5 9.41 -14.71 -35.89
N ARG A 6 8.36 -15.52 -36.07
CA ARG A 6 7.24 -15.63 -35.12
C ARG A 6 7.75 -16.14 -33.77
N CYS A 7 7.62 -15.32 -32.73
CA CYS A 7 7.83 -15.73 -31.35
C CYS A 7 6.56 -16.48 -30.88
N CYS A 8 6.57 -17.81 -31.05
CA CYS A 8 5.49 -18.70 -30.65
C CYS A 8 5.54 -18.99 -29.14
N LEU A 9 5.14 -18.06 -28.26
CA LEU A 9 4.89 -18.42 -26.85
C LEU A 9 3.99 -17.42 -26.10
N CYS A 10 2.82 -17.14 -26.68
CA CYS A 10 1.68 -16.61 -25.92
C CYS A 10 0.57 -17.67 -25.96
N LYS A 11 0.56 -18.59 -24.98
CA LYS A 11 -0.65 -19.37 -24.71
C LYS A 11 -1.63 -18.46 -23.96
N PRO A 12 -2.91 -18.40 -24.36
CA PRO A 12 -3.93 -17.70 -23.60
C PRO A 12 -4.18 -18.45 -22.28
N VAL A 13 -4.01 -17.77 -21.14
CA VAL A 13 -4.61 -18.23 -19.87
C VAL A 13 -6.09 -17.83 -19.93
N SER A 14 -6.93 -18.85 -20.11
CA SER A 14 -8.38 -18.74 -20.08
C SER A 14 -8.84 -18.64 -18.63
N THR A 15 -9.17 -17.43 -18.19
CA THR A 15 -10.11 -17.19 -17.09
C THR A 15 -10.83 -15.88 -17.37
N SER A 16 -12.12 -16.00 -17.71
CA SER A 16 -13.19 -15.02 -17.49
C SER A 16 -12.85 -13.53 -17.66
N ALA A 17 -13.16 -13.01 -18.86
CA ALA A 17 -13.66 -11.66 -19.10
C ALA A 17 -12.81 -10.44 -18.69
N ILE A 18 -11.48 -10.56 -18.63
CA ILE A 18 -10.58 -9.38 -18.71
C ILE A 18 -9.46 -9.70 -19.70
N THR A 19 -9.59 -9.21 -20.95
CA THR A 19 -8.48 -9.17 -21.90
C THR A 19 -7.44 -8.19 -21.38
N THR A 20 -6.60 -8.64 -20.46
CA THR A 20 -5.39 -7.90 -20.11
C THR A 20 -4.43 -8.09 -21.28
N ARG A 21 -4.36 -7.11 -22.19
CA ARG A 21 -3.27 -7.05 -23.16
C ARG A 21 -1.98 -6.96 -22.35
N ILE A 22 -1.24 -8.06 -22.26
CA ILE A 22 0.13 -8.02 -21.77
C ILE A 22 0.91 -7.21 -22.82
N PHE A 23 1.10 -5.92 -22.55
CA PHE A 23 1.91 -5.07 -23.38
C PHE A 23 3.36 -5.55 -23.25
N CYS A 24 3.83 -6.30 -24.24
CA CYS A 24 5.24 -6.69 -24.35
C CYS A 24 5.99 -5.46 -24.89
N GLY A 25 6.29 -4.52 -24.00
CA GLY A 25 7.18 -3.38 -24.31
C GLY A 25 8.62 -3.87 -24.57
N PRO A 26 9.42 -3.10 -25.32
CA PRO A 26 10.78 -3.46 -25.66
C PRO A 26 11.61 -3.71 -24.39
N ARG A 27 12.28 -4.87 -24.37
CA ARG A 27 13.23 -5.28 -23.33
C ARG A 27 14.45 -4.35 -23.39
N THR A 28 14.38 -3.21 -22.70
CA THR A 28 15.53 -2.34 -22.48
C THR A 28 16.08 -2.60 -21.07
N GLY A 29 17.37 -2.91 -21.00
CA GLY A 29 18.04 -3.41 -19.81
C GLY A 29 18.20 -2.39 -18.67
N THR A 30 17.16 -2.23 -17.84
CA THR A 30 17.22 -1.58 -16.53
C THR A 30 16.42 -2.41 -15.52
N THR A 31 17.05 -3.46 -14.98
CA THR A 31 16.36 -4.73 -14.68
C THR A 31 15.73 -4.89 -13.29
N GLY A 32 15.87 -3.93 -12.36
CA GLY A 32 15.27 -4.02 -11.02
C GLY A 32 14.06 -3.11 -10.81
N ALA A 33 14.29 -1.80 -10.92
CA ALA A 33 13.31 -0.78 -10.52
C ALA A 33 12.07 -0.70 -11.43
N THR A 34 12.15 -1.16 -12.67
CA THR A 34 10.98 -1.22 -13.60
C THR A 34 10.11 -2.44 -13.32
N TYR A 35 10.69 -3.54 -12.85
CA TYR A 35 9.98 -4.78 -12.54
C TYR A 35 9.08 -4.64 -11.31
N ILE A 36 9.60 -4.05 -10.24
CA ILE A 36 8.82 -3.79 -9.02
C ILE A 36 7.63 -2.88 -9.32
N ARG A 37 7.84 -1.80 -10.11
CA ARG A 37 6.77 -0.91 -10.55
C ARG A 37 5.68 -1.66 -11.30
N ARG A 38 6.07 -2.53 -12.24
CA ARG A 38 5.11 -3.33 -13.01
C ARG A 38 4.29 -4.26 -12.12
N ILE A 39 4.90 -4.95 -11.17
CA ILE A 39 4.17 -5.82 -10.23
C ILE A 39 3.21 -5.01 -9.38
N ALA A 40 3.68 -3.92 -8.76
CA ALA A 40 2.86 -3.07 -7.92
C ALA A 40 1.63 -2.54 -8.68
N SER A 41 1.81 -2.10 -9.93
CA SER A 41 0.72 -1.60 -10.78
C SER A 41 -0.33 -2.66 -11.13
N ILE A 42 0.06 -3.92 -11.30
CA ILE A 42 -0.87 -4.98 -11.73
C ILE A 42 -1.55 -5.62 -10.53
N GLU A 43 -0.77 -6.00 -9.51
CA GLU A 43 -1.25 -6.84 -8.41
C GLU A 43 -1.87 -6.05 -7.26
N VAL A 44 -1.40 -4.81 -7.04
CA VAL A 44 -1.84 -3.98 -5.91
C VAL A 44 -2.65 -2.77 -6.38
N LEU A 45 -2.15 -2.03 -7.37
CA LEU A 45 -2.70 -0.72 -7.74
C LEU A 45 -3.58 -0.76 -8.99
N SER A 46 -3.93 -1.94 -9.52
CA SER A 46 -4.82 -2.00 -10.67
C SER A 46 -6.25 -1.64 -10.28
N THR A 47 -6.96 -0.97 -11.20
CA THR A 47 -8.34 -0.50 -10.98
C THR A 47 -9.25 -1.62 -10.46
N HIS A 48 -9.12 -2.81 -11.04
CA HIS A 48 -9.87 -3.98 -10.61
C HIS A 48 -9.59 -4.30 -9.13
N ARG A 49 -8.31 -4.46 -8.73
CA ARG A 49 -7.94 -4.79 -7.35
C ARG A 49 -8.39 -3.74 -6.35
N ILE A 50 -8.26 -2.45 -6.69
CA ILE A 50 -8.71 -1.34 -5.85
C ILE A 50 -10.23 -1.36 -5.68
N GLN A 51 -10.99 -1.57 -6.75
CA GLN A 51 -12.45 -1.45 -6.72
C GLN A 51 -13.16 -2.71 -6.22
N THR A 52 -12.65 -3.91 -6.51
CA THR A 52 -13.29 -5.17 -6.14
C THR A 52 -12.69 -5.74 -4.86
N THR A 53 -11.40 -6.07 -4.88
CA THR A 53 -10.72 -6.75 -3.77
C THR A 53 -10.62 -5.87 -2.53
N PHE A 54 -10.19 -4.61 -2.69
CA PHE A 54 -9.88 -3.74 -1.56
C PHE A 54 -11.03 -2.83 -1.12
N ALA A 55 -12.16 -2.83 -1.83
CA ALA A 55 -13.32 -2.05 -1.43
C ALA A 55 -13.93 -2.53 -0.09
N ALA A 56 -13.95 -3.84 0.16
CA ALA A 56 -14.39 -4.38 1.44
C ALA A 56 -13.48 -3.93 2.60
N SER A 57 -12.15 -3.98 2.39
CA SER A 57 -11.19 -3.50 3.39
C SER A 57 -11.41 -2.03 3.73
N ARG A 58 -11.54 -1.15 2.73
CA ARG A 58 -11.79 0.28 2.97
C ARG A 58 -13.09 0.54 3.71
N ARG A 59 -14.18 -0.12 3.33
CA ARG A 59 -15.47 0.01 4.03
C ARG A 59 -15.36 -0.44 5.49
N ASN A 60 -14.66 -1.55 5.74
CA ASN A 60 -14.47 -2.06 7.09
C ASN A 60 -13.67 -1.09 7.96
N GLU A 61 -12.58 -0.51 7.45
CA GLU A 61 -11.79 0.48 8.22
C GLU A 61 -12.60 1.75 8.51
N VAL A 62 -13.33 2.28 7.53
CA VAL A 62 -14.20 3.46 7.74
C VAL A 62 -15.29 3.16 8.76
N HIS A 63 -15.89 1.96 8.70
CA HIS A 63 -16.92 1.56 9.65
C HIS A 63 -16.38 1.44 11.08
N LEU A 64 -15.19 0.88 11.25
CA LEU A 64 -14.53 0.79 12.56
C LEU A 64 -14.17 2.16 13.11
N LEU A 65 -13.65 3.04 12.25
CA LEU A 65 -13.36 4.42 12.61
C LEU A 65 -14.62 5.15 13.10
N VAL A 66 -15.72 5.08 12.35
CA VAL A 66 -16.99 5.71 12.75
C VAL A 66 -17.48 5.14 14.09
N LYS A 67 -17.42 3.83 14.28
CA LYS A 67 -17.77 3.20 15.57
C LYS A 67 -16.91 3.68 16.73
N ARG A 68 -15.60 3.81 16.52
CA ARG A 68 -14.66 4.30 17.53
C ARG A 68 -14.98 5.75 17.92
N LEU A 69 -15.16 6.62 16.93
CA LEU A 69 -15.53 8.02 17.16
C LEU A 69 -16.88 8.18 17.87
N LEU A 70 -17.87 7.37 17.51
CA LEU A 70 -19.19 7.39 18.16
C LEU A 70 -19.10 6.92 19.62
N ARG A 71 -18.32 5.87 19.91
CA ARG A 71 -18.11 5.38 21.27
C ARG A 71 -17.43 6.43 22.15
N GLU A 72 -16.37 7.04 21.64
CA GLU A 72 -15.60 8.08 22.34
C GLU A 72 -16.39 9.38 22.53
N GLY A 73 -17.36 9.67 21.66
CA GLY A 73 -18.25 10.83 21.80
C GLY A 73 -19.43 10.63 22.78
N THR A 74 -19.66 9.41 23.27
CA THR A 74 -20.75 9.09 24.20
C THR A 74 -20.33 9.02 25.66
N SER A 75 -19.03 9.08 25.96
CA SER A 75 -18.56 9.24 27.34
C SER A 75 -18.83 10.66 27.81
N GLU A 76 -19.48 10.80 28.98
CA GLU A 76 -19.82 12.10 29.60
C GLU A 76 -18.60 12.94 29.99
N ASP A 77 -17.39 12.36 29.94
CA ASP A 77 -16.13 13.07 30.05
C ASP A 77 -15.78 13.74 28.72
N GLU A 78 -15.92 15.07 28.72
CA GLU A 78 -15.21 16.06 27.91
C GLU A 78 -14.82 15.61 26.50
N TYR A 79 -15.51 16.17 25.49
CA TYR A 79 -15.19 16.13 24.06
C TYR A 79 -13.69 15.92 23.84
N ARG A 80 -13.26 14.65 23.73
CA ARG A 80 -11.85 14.33 23.57
C ARG A 80 -11.45 14.94 22.24
N VAL A 81 -10.57 15.94 22.29
CA VAL A 81 -9.95 16.50 21.09
C VAL A 81 -9.04 15.42 20.54
N ASN A 82 -9.66 14.48 19.85
CA ASN A 82 -8.96 13.47 19.12
C ASN A 82 -8.20 14.19 18.01
N GLU A 83 -6.89 13.96 17.95
CA GLU A 83 -6.09 14.45 16.85
C GLU A 83 -6.54 13.70 15.58
N MET A 84 -7.53 14.25 14.87
CA MET A 84 -8.12 13.64 13.68
C MET A 84 -7.04 13.24 12.68
N LYS A 85 -5.96 14.02 12.61
CA LYS A 85 -4.78 13.71 11.80
C LYS A 85 -4.21 12.32 12.13
N THR A 86 -3.99 12.02 13.40
CA THR A 86 -3.46 10.74 13.87
C THR A 86 -4.43 9.60 13.57
N ILE A 87 -5.73 9.82 13.83
CA ILE A 87 -6.75 8.81 13.57
C ILE A 87 -6.89 8.50 12.06
N PHE A 88 -6.91 9.51 11.20
CA PHE A 88 -6.93 9.30 9.75
C PHE A 88 -5.65 8.65 9.25
N PHE A 89 -4.51 8.98 9.85
CA PHE A 89 -3.23 8.38 9.52
C PHE A 89 -3.20 6.88 9.85
N GLU A 90 -3.63 6.48 11.04
CA GLU A 90 -3.79 5.07 11.43
C GLU A 90 -4.73 4.32 10.49
N MET A 91 -5.90 4.91 10.17
CA MET A 91 -6.84 4.34 9.20
C MET A 91 -6.19 4.12 7.82
N MET A 92 -5.46 5.11 7.31
CA MET A 92 -4.79 5.00 6.01
C MET A 92 -3.70 3.92 6.01
N LEU A 93 -2.90 3.84 7.08
CA LEU A 93 -1.87 2.81 7.24
C LEU A 93 -2.49 1.41 7.28
N ASN A 94 -3.58 1.22 8.03
CA ASN A 94 -4.30 -0.05 8.07
C ASN A 94 -4.84 -0.45 6.68
N ILE A 95 -5.40 0.51 5.92
CA ILE A 95 -5.84 0.25 4.54
C ILE A 95 -4.65 -0.19 3.67
N MET A 96 -3.52 0.51 3.72
CA MET A 96 -2.32 0.17 2.94
C MET A 96 -1.73 -1.18 3.32
N MET A 97 -1.58 -1.46 4.61
CA MET A 97 -1.02 -2.72 5.08
C MET A 97 -1.95 -3.90 4.78
N ARG A 98 -3.27 -3.71 4.81
CA ARG A 98 -4.19 -4.76 4.36
C ARG A 98 -4.18 -4.99 2.86
N MET A 99 -3.79 -4.00 2.06
CA MET A 99 -3.56 -4.18 0.61
C MET A 99 -2.24 -4.89 0.31
N ILE A 100 -1.19 -4.65 1.11
CA ILE A 100 0.18 -5.15 0.87
C ILE A 100 0.42 -6.49 1.60
N ALA A 101 0.21 -6.50 2.91
CA ALA A 101 0.48 -7.64 3.80
C ALA A 101 -0.78 -8.45 4.15
N GLY A 102 -1.98 -7.93 3.86
CA GLY A 102 -3.26 -8.59 4.21
C GLY A 102 -3.66 -8.48 5.68
N LYS A 103 -2.78 -7.92 6.53
CA LYS A 103 -2.96 -7.77 7.98
C LYS A 103 -3.26 -6.32 8.39
N ARG A 104 -3.76 -6.14 9.61
CA ARG A 104 -3.90 -4.84 10.29
C ARG A 104 -2.76 -4.66 11.28
N TYR A 105 -2.32 -3.42 11.47
CA TYR A 105 -1.17 -3.08 12.32
C TYR A 105 -1.54 -2.08 13.43
N TYR A 106 -2.66 -1.38 13.30
CA TYR A 106 -3.18 -0.42 14.29
C TYR A 106 -4.59 -0.84 14.71
N ASP A 107 -4.73 -1.97 15.41
CA ASP A 107 -6.00 -2.40 16.03
C ASP A 107 -5.90 -2.26 17.55
N ASP A 108 -7.01 -1.94 18.22
CA ASP A 108 -7.06 -1.74 19.68
C ASP A 108 -7.16 -3.08 20.44
N ALA A 109 -7.41 -4.19 19.73
CA ALA A 109 -7.53 -5.53 20.30
C ALA A 109 -6.22 -6.30 20.12
N ASP A 110 -5.55 -6.53 21.25
CA ASP A 110 -4.45 -7.45 21.64
C ASP A 110 -3.99 -8.60 20.71
N ASP A 111 -3.97 -8.45 19.39
CA ASP A 111 -3.23 -9.32 18.48
C ASP A 111 -1.82 -8.73 18.28
N ASP A 112 -1.10 -8.50 19.39
CA ASP A 112 0.31 -8.13 19.36
C ASP A 112 1.14 -9.37 19.03
N ASP A 113 1.29 -9.67 17.74
CA ASP A 113 2.30 -10.63 17.26
C ASP A 113 3.73 -10.04 17.29
N GLY A 114 3.94 -8.90 17.98
CA GLY A 114 5.19 -8.14 18.04
C GLY A 114 5.49 -7.34 16.76
N SER A 115 5.03 -7.82 15.60
CA SER A 115 5.29 -7.17 14.32
C SER A 115 4.52 -5.85 14.17
N ALA A 116 3.38 -5.72 14.88
CA ALA A 116 2.60 -4.48 14.93
C ALA A 116 3.40 -3.32 15.58
N GLY A 117 4.02 -3.60 16.71
CA GLY A 117 4.88 -2.66 17.44
C GLY A 117 6.11 -2.25 16.64
N GLU A 118 6.86 -3.21 16.11
CA GLU A 118 8.06 -2.96 15.30
C GLU A 118 7.75 -2.10 14.06
N PHE A 119 6.65 -2.39 13.37
CA PHE A 119 6.25 -1.60 12.20
C PHE A 119 5.91 -0.16 12.58
N LYS A 120 5.20 0.05 13.70
CA LYS A 120 4.86 1.39 14.18
C LYS A 120 6.11 2.21 14.53
N GLU A 121 7.11 1.58 15.14
CA GLU A 121 8.41 2.19 15.42
C GLU A 121 9.14 2.58 14.14
N ILE A 122 9.23 1.67 13.16
CA ILE A 122 9.86 1.94 11.86
C ILE A 122 9.17 3.12 11.15
N VAL A 123 7.83 3.16 11.18
CA VAL A 123 7.07 4.25 10.58
C VAL A 123 7.40 5.58 11.27
N ASP A 124 7.40 5.63 12.60
CA ASP A 124 7.72 6.86 13.35
C ASP A 124 9.14 7.35 13.05
N GLU A 125 10.13 6.45 13.12
CA GLU A 125 11.53 6.78 12.80
C GLU A 125 11.68 7.28 11.36
N THR A 126 11.02 6.60 10.41
CA THR A 126 11.02 7.01 8.99
C THR A 126 10.45 8.41 8.82
N PHE A 127 9.33 8.74 9.47
CA PHE A 127 8.75 10.08 9.37
C PHE A 127 9.65 11.15 9.99
N ARG A 128 10.35 10.85 11.09
CA ARG A 128 11.30 11.76 11.72
C ARG A 128 12.50 12.06 10.82
N VAL A 129 12.99 11.05 10.08
CA VAL A 129 14.15 11.20 9.18
C VAL A 129 13.75 11.73 7.80
N SER A 130 12.56 11.42 7.30
CA SER A 130 12.09 11.77 5.94
C SER A 130 11.96 13.29 5.70
N GLY A 131 11.77 14.08 6.76
CA GLY A 131 11.76 15.55 6.69
C GLY A 131 13.14 16.21 6.84
N ALA A 132 14.19 15.45 7.16
CA ALA A 132 15.52 15.99 7.39
C ALA A 132 16.26 16.18 6.06
N THR A 133 16.84 17.36 5.85
CA THR A 133 17.73 17.60 4.71
C THR A 133 19.06 16.87 4.95
N ASN A 134 19.33 15.84 4.15
CA ASN A 134 20.61 15.15 4.25
C ASN A 134 21.69 16.00 3.57
N ILE A 135 22.67 16.47 4.35
CA ILE A 135 23.76 17.32 3.85
C ILE A 135 24.56 16.60 2.74
N GLY A 136 24.64 15.27 2.78
CA GLY A 136 25.28 14.45 1.75
C GLY A 136 24.61 14.52 0.37
N ASP A 137 23.33 14.90 0.30
CA ASP A 137 22.60 15.08 -0.97
C ASP A 137 22.97 16.40 -1.66
N PHE A 138 23.48 17.39 -0.91
CA PHE A 138 23.89 18.70 -1.43
C PHE A 138 25.40 18.80 -1.68
N LEU A 139 26.19 17.97 -0.99
CA LEU A 139 27.64 17.99 -1.06
C LEU A 139 28.17 16.64 -1.56
N PRO A 140 28.25 16.42 -2.89
CA PRO A 140 28.66 15.14 -3.48
C PRO A 140 30.10 14.71 -3.12
N MET A 141 30.89 15.63 -2.54
CA MET A 141 32.23 15.37 -1.99
C MET A 141 32.25 14.67 -0.63
N LEU A 142 31.09 14.59 0.06
CA LEU A 142 30.93 13.90 1.35
C LEU A 142 30.32 12.50 1.21
N ARG A 143 30.12 12.02 -0.03
CA ARG A 143 29.64 10.67 -0.33
C ARG A 143 30.76 9.63 -0.24
#